data_AF-C8W4Y6-F1
#
_entry.id   AF-C8W4Y6-F1
#
_cell.length_a   1.000
_cell.length_b   1.000
_cell.length_c   1.000
_cell.angle_alpha   90.00
_cell.angle_beta   90.00
_cell.angle_gamma   90.00
#
_symmetry.space_group_name_H-M   'P 1'
#
loop_
_entity.id
_entity.type
_entity.pdbx_description
1 polymer ?
#
loop_
_entity_poly.entity_id
_entity_poly.type
_entity_poly.pdbx_seq_one_letter_code
_entity_poly.pdbx_strand_id
1 'polypeptide(L)'
;MLKRLKLRFTFVLVLALVLGIVSSATVYASNNDSKNSIVKKTEKRLEAANNDIKSTLKLDNILNDYKQIDFPNGIDFNKDLDIAQEFDALDQSPIGSTMPIFLLKNDLSEIMVLYKEGDGTNVMKYAKRVNGNKWAEGEKRIKGAPILDINTIKDE
;
A
#
# COMPACT_ATOMS: atom_id res chain seq x y z
N MET A 1 49.91 7.80 44.33
CA MET A 1 50.12 6.63 43.44
C MET A 1 48.74 6.01 43.17
N LEU A 2 48.30 5.98 41.90
CA LEU A 2 47.06 5.40 41.33
C LEU A 2 45.81 5.34 42.24
N LYS A 3 44.87 6.30 42.22
CA LYS A 3 43.83 6.59 41.20
C LYS A 3 43.13 5.37 40.56
N ARG A 4 41.84 5.25 40.94
CA ARG A 4 40.63 4.91 40.16
C ARG A 4 40.33 3.44 39.86
N LEU A 5 39.30 2.91 40.53
CA LEU A 5 38.24 2.15 39.85
C LEU A 5 36.99 1.98 40.73
N LYS A 6 36.13 3.01 40.83
CA LYS A 6 34.69 2.81 41.09
C LYS A 6 33.90 3.94 40.45
N LEU A 7 33.06 3.54 39.49
CA LEU A 7 31.64 3.90 39.40
C LEU A 7 31.30 5.40 39.52
N ARG A 8 30.87 6.01 38.40
CA ARG A 8 29.61 6.78 38.27
C ARG A 8 29.58 7.66 37.01
N PHE A 9 28.43 7.59 36.33
CA PHE A 9 27.69 8.66 35.65
C PHE A 9 28.21 9.21 34.31
N THR A 10 27.44 8.88 33.26
CA THR A 10 26.65 9.79 32.42
C THR A 10 27.31 11.09 31.89
N PHE A 11 26.98 11.41 30.63
CA PHE A 11 27.12 12.74 29.99
C PHE A 11 28.47 13.13 29.39
N VAL A 12 29.04 12.35 28.46
CA VAL A 12 30.00 12.90 27.48
C VAL A 12 29.87 12.18 26.12
N LEU A 13 28.91 12.59 25.27
CA LEU A 13 29.09 12.60 23.80
C LEU A 13 27.96 13.35 23.05
N VAL A 14 27.48 14.51 23.52
CA VAL A 14 26.54 15.37 22.75
C VAL A 14 27.00 16.83 22.78
N LEU A 15 28.32 17.05 22.70
CA LEU A 15 28.91 18.40 22.69
C LEU A 15 29.98 18.53 21.61
N ALA A 16 29.62 18.19 20.38
CA ALA A 16 30.39 18.54 19.20
C ALA A 16 29.46 18.64 18.00
N LEU A 17 28.63 19.69 17.92
CA LEU A 17 28.12 20.30 16.67
C LEU A 17 27.13 21.44 16.95
N VAL A 18 27.51 22.36 17.84
CA VAL A 18 26.84 23.67 17.93
C VAL A 18 27.92 24.72 17.70
N LEU A 19 28.02 25.16 16.44
CA LEU A 19 28.24 26.54 15.96
C LEU A 19 29.08 26.59 14.68
N GLY A 20 28.47 27.15 13.63
CA GLY A 20 29.01 27.38 12.29
C GLY A 20 28.17 26.59 11.30
N ILE A 21 27.18 27.13 10.59
CA ILE A 21 27.18 28.38 9.83
C ILE A 21 25.75 28.94 9.78
N VAL A 22 25.62 30.24 10.02
CA VAL A 22 24.42 31.04 9.70
C VAL A 22 24.42 31.29 8.20
N SER A 23 23.22 31.24 7.59
CA SER A 23 22.86 31.80 6.27
C SER A 23 22.85 30.84 5.08
N SER A 24 21.70 30.20 4.85
CA SER A 24 21.00 30.34 3.56
C SER A 24 19.56 29.85 3.71
N ALA A 25 18.65 30.82 3.87
CA ALA A 25 17.21 30.64 3.87
C ALA A 25 16.67 30.30 2.47
N THR A 26 17.20 29.25 1.83
CA THR A 26 16.81 28.82 0.47
C THR A 26 16.56 27.32 0.31
N VAL A 27 16.70 26.49 1.35
CA VAL A 27 16.48 25.03 1.22
C VAL A 27 15.07 24.56 1.64
N TYR A 28 14.24 25.43 2.23
CA TYR A 28 12.90 25.03 2.67
C TYR A 28 11.81 25.04 1.57
N ALA A 29 12.09 25.55 0.37
CA ALA A 29 11.16 25.44 -0.78
C ALA A 29 11.40 24.14 -1.59
N SER A 30 12.65 23.71 -1.76
CA SER A 30 13.01 22.55 -2.59
C SER A 30 12.53 21.19 -2.04
N ASN A 31 12.31 21.09 -0.73
CA ASN A 31 11.87 19.83 -0.09
C ASN A 31 10.37 19.58 -0.26
N ASN A 32 9.56 20.64 -0.39
CA ASN A 32 8.13 20.48 -0.63
C ASN A 32 7.84 20.11 -2.09
N ASP A 33 8.55 20.73 -3.04
CA ASP A 33 8.34 20.46 -4.47
C ASP A 33 8.79 19.04 -4.86
N SER A 34 9.92 18.58 -4.35
CA SER A 34 10.42 17.21 -4.60
C SER A 34 9.58 16.13 -3.90
N LYS A 35 9.07 16.39 -2.70
CA LYS A 35 8.16 15.45 -2.02
C LYS A 35 6.82 15.36 -2.75
N ASN A 36 6.30 16.50 -3.22
CA ASN A 36 5.06 16.57 -3.98
C ASN A 36 5.22 15.85 -5.34
N SER A 37 6.38 15.97 -6.00
CA SER A 37 6.64 15.28 -7.26
C SER A 37 6.72 13.75 -7.11
N ILE A 38 7.38 13.24 -6.06
CA ILE A 38 7.44 11.79 -5.80
C ILE A 38 6.05 11.22 -5.51
N VAL A 39 5.21 11.93 -4.74
CA VAL A 39 3.82 11.52 -4.47
C VAL A 39 3.04 11.44 -5.78
N LYS A 40 3.06 12.50 -6.61
CA LYS A 40 2.39 12.50 -7.92
C LYS A 40 2.85 11.36 -8.84
N LYS A 41 4.16 11.08 -8.90
CA LYS A 41 4.69 9.96 -9.70
C LYS A 41 4.21 8.61 -9.15
N THR A 42 4.11 8.47 -7.84
CA THR A 42 3.61 7.27 -7.19
C THR A 42 2.12 7.06 -7.48
N GLU A 43 1.33 8.13 -7.42
CA GLU A 43 -0.10 8.10 -7.79
C GLU A 43 -0.29 7.68 -9.25
N LYS A 44 0.45 8.30 -10.19
CA LYS A 44 0.41 7.93 -11.62
C LYS A 44 0.79 6.46 -11.84
N ARG A 45 1.80 5.96 -11.11
CA ARG A 45 2.24 4.56 -11.17
C ARG A 45 1.16 3.61 -10.68
N LEU A 46 0.51 3.93 -9.56
CA LEU A 46 -0.60 3.14 -9.01
C LEU A 46 -1.83 3.19 -9.90
N GLU A 47 -2.18 4.36 -10.43
CA GLU A 47 -3.29 4.54 -11.37
C GLU A 47 -3.10 3.68 -12.62
N ALA A 48 -1.91 3.70 -13.23
CA ALA A 48 -1.59 2.87 -14.38
C ALA A 48 -1.73 1.37 -14.07
N ALA A 49 -1.23 0.93 -12.91
CA ALA A 49 -1.38 -0.45 -12.48
C ALA A 49 -2.85 -0.82 -12.27
N ASN A 50 -3.63 0.03 -11.62
CA ASN A 50 -5.06 -0.19 -11.35
C ASN A 50 -5.87 -0.27 -12.65
N ASN A 51 -5.58 0.59 -13.62
CA ASN A 51 -6.24 0.58 -14.93
C ASN A 51 -5.87 -0.68 -15.73
N ASP A 52 -4.61 -1.13 -15.67
CA ASP A 52 -4.19 -2.38 -16.31
C ASP A 52 -4.85 -3.61 -15.66
N ILE A 53 -4.95 -3.66 -14.33
CA ILE A 53 -5.68 -4.71 -13.59
C ILE A 53 -7.14 -4.76 -14.06
N LYS A 54 -7.85 -3.63 -14.03
CA LYS A 54 -9.27 -3.54 -14.38
C LYS A 54 -9.55 -4.01 -15.81
N SER A 55 -8.75 -3.51 -16.77
CA SER A 55 -8.91 -3.85 -18.18
C SER A 55 -8.56 -5.33 -18.46
N THR A 56 -7.44 -5.83 -17.93
CA THR A 56 -6.98 -7.21 -18.14
C THR A 56 -7.94 -8.24 -17.55
N LEU A 57 -8.47 -7.97 -16.36
CA LEU A 57 -9.42 -8.85 -15.69
C LEU A 57 -10.87 -8.66 -16.15
N LYS A 58 -11.12 -7.65 -17.00
CA LYS A 58 -12.44 -7.28 -17.55
C LYS A 58 -13.45 -6.90 -16.46
N LEU A 59 -13.02 -6.06 -15.53
CA LEU A 59 -13.81 -5.70 -14.34
C LEU A 59 -14.81 -4.57 -14.59
N ASP A 60 -14.72 -3.86 -15.72
CA ASP A 60 -15.47 -2.62 -15.99
C ASP A 60 -17.00 -2.78 -15.80
N ASN A 61 -17.55 -3.94 -16.16
CA ASN A 61 -18.98 -4.20 -16.05
C ASN A 61 -19.43 -4.70 -14.67
N ILE A 62 -18.51 -5.24 -13.86
CA ILE A 62 -18.87 -5.83 -12.56
C ILE A 62 -18.68 -4.83 -11.41
N LEU A 63 -17.79 -3.85 -11.56
CA LEU A 63 -17.43 -2.92 -10.47
C LEU A 63 -18.60 -2.07 -9.97
N ASN A 64 -19.67 -1.89 -10.75
CA ASN A 64 -20.88 -1.19 -10.30
C ASN A 64 -21.55 -1.85 -9.10
N ASP A 65 -21.38 -3.18 -8.96
CA ASP A 65 -21.95 -3.96 -7.86
C ASP A 65 -21.01 -4.03 -6.64
N TYR A 66 -19.86 -3.37 -6.67
CA TYR A 66 -18.86 -3.39 -5.61
C TYR A 66 -18.54 -1.98 -5.11
N LYS A 67 -18.24 -1.89 -3.82
CA LYS A 67 -17.62 -0.72 -3.21
C LYS A 67 -16.16 -1.03 -2.86
N GLN A 68 -15.30 -0.04 -3.06
CA GLN A 68 -13.92 -0.11 -2.57
C GLN A 68 -13.90 0.16 -1.06
N ILE A 69 -13.15 -0.65 -0.33
CA ILE A 69 -12.98 -0.56 1.12
C ILE A 69 -11.56 -0.09 1.43
N ASP A 70 -11.44 0.86 2.36
CA ASP A 70 -10.15 1.21 2.97
C ASP A 70 -9.83 0.22 4.09
N PHE A 71 -9.29 -0.95 3.78
CA PHE A 71 -9.02 -1.97 4.80
C PHE A 71 -7.71 -1.65 5.57
N PRO A 72 -7.69 -1.73 6.92
CA PRO A 72 -8.76 -2.22 7.82
C PRO A 72 -9.78 -1.18 8.28
N ASN A 73 -9.57 0.12 8.04
CA ASN A 73 -10.36 1.21 8.65
C ASN A 73 -11.83 1.28 8.19
N GLY A 74 -12.14 0.73 7.03
CA GLY A 74 -13.44 0.79 6.35
C GLY A 74 -14.39 -0.34 6.73
N ILE A 75 -14.06 -1.15 7.73
CA ILE A 75 -14.88 -2.28 8.20
C ILE A 75 -15.25 -2.09 9.67
N ASP A 76 -16.52 -2.33 10.01
CA ASP A 76 -16.98 -2.40 11.40
C ASP A 76 -16.72 -3.80 11.94
N PHE A 77 -15.60 -3.98 12.64
CA PHE A 77 -15.22 -5.27 13.24
C PHE A 77 -16.23 -5.84 14.23
N ASN A 78 -17.18 -5.05 14.74
CA ASN A 78 -18.25 -5.56 15.61
C ASN A 78 -19.40 -6.20 14.85
N LYS A 79 -19.54 -5.89 13.54
CA LYS A 79 -20.65 -6.37 12.70
C LYS A 79 -20.18 -7.28 11.57
N ASP A 80 -19.05 -6.95 10.97
CA ASP A 80 -18.54 -7.52 9.73
C ASP A 80 -17.23 -8.29 9.98
N LEU A 81 -17.12 -8.92 11.16
CA LEU A 81 -15.91 -9.64 11.58
C LEU A 81 -15.51 -10.73 10.60
N ASP A 82 -16.48 -11.46 10.05
CA ASP A 82 -16.24 -12.54 9.09
C ASP A 82 -15.71 -12.01 7.75
N ILE A 83 -16.21 -10.85 7.30
CA ILE A 83 -15.70 -10.15 6.12
C ILE A 83 -14.27 -9.65 6.37
N ALA A 84 -13.98 -9.11 7.55
CA ALA A 84 -12.65 -8.64 7.90
C ALA A 84 -11.61 -9.78 7.92
N GLN A 85 -11.99 -10.93 8.49
CA GLN A 85 -11.17 -12.14 8.51
C GLN A 85 -10.88 -12.64 7.10
N GLU A 86 -11.89 -12.62 6.23
CA GLU A 86 -11.72 -13.07 4.86
C GLU A 86 -10.84 -12.11 4.05
N PHE A 87 -10.96 -10.79 4.24
CA PHE A 87 -10.04 -9.83 3.61
C PHE A 87 -8.59 -10.04 4.05
N ASP A 88 -8.35 -10.24 5.34
CA ASP A 88 -7.01 -10.52 5.90
C ASP A 88 -6.42 -11.82 5.33
N ALA A 89 -7.25 -12.86 5.21
CA ALA A 89 -6.85 -14.13 4.59
C ALA A 89 -6.48 -13.99 3.11
N LEU A 90 -7.21 -13.16 2.36
CA LEU A 90 -6.91 -12.89 0.95
C LEU A 90 -5.74 -11.90 0.75
N ASP A 91 -5.44 -11.03 1.73
CA ASP A 91 -4.35 -10.03 1.70
C ASP A 91 -2.96 -10.64 1.94
N GLN A 92 -2.61 -11.59 1.07
CA GLN A 92 -1.31 -12.25 1.08
C GLN A 92 -0.56 -11.90 -0.20
N SER A 93 -0.43 -10.60 -0.48
CA SER A 93 0.29 -10.10 -1.65
C SER A 93 1.81 -10.22 -1.44
N PRO A 94 2.58 -10.74 -2.42
CA PRO A 94 4.01 -10.90 -2.25
C PRO A 94 4.74 -9.54 -2.26
N ILE A 95 5.90 -9.49 -1.61
CA ILE A 95 6.76 -8.30 -1.58
C ILE A 95 7.05 -7.83 -3.02
N GLY A 96 6.96 -6.52 -3.24
CA GLY A 96 7.15 -5.91 -4.55
C GLY A 96 5.87 -5.79 -5.39
N SER A 97 4.74 -6.28 -4.87
CA SER A 97 3.42 -6.01 -5.46
C SER A 97 2.98 -4.56 -5.25
N THR A 98 2.00 -4.13 -6.03
CA THR A 98 1.29 -2.87 -5.79
C THR A 98 0.44 -2.97 -4.53
N MET A 99 0.08 -1.81 -3.99
CA MET A 99 -0.90 -1.73 -2.90
C MET A 99 -2.20 -2.44 -3.33
N PRO A 100 -2.75 -3.34 -2.51
CA PRO A 100 -3.99 -4.05 -2.84
C PRO A 100 -5.20 -3.12 -2.91
N ILE A 101 -6.16 -3.49 -3.75
CA ILE A 101 -7.49 -2.89 -3.82
C ILE A 101 -8.48 -3.89 -3.23
N PHE A 102 -9.16 -3.48 -2.16
CA PHE A 102 -10.18 -4.27 -1.49
C PHE A 102 -11.56 -3.88 -2.01
N LEU A 103 -12.28 -4.85 -2.53
CA LEU A 103 -13.63 -4.66 -3.08
C LEU A 103 -14.61 -5.56 -2.33
N LEU A 104 -15.71 -4.98 -1.89
CA LEU A 104 -16.81 -5.68 -1.24
C LEU A 104 -18.06 -5.50 -2.09
N LYS A 105 -18.71 -6.60 -2.46
CA LYS A 105 -19.96 -6.55 -3.19
C LYS A 105 -21.05 -5.91 -2.33
N ASN A 106 -21.94 -5.14 -2.95
CA ASN A 106 -22.96 -4.35 -2.26
C ASN A 106 -23.94 -5.21 -1.43
N ASP A 107 -24.14 -6.48 -1.80
CA ASP A 107 -24.96 -7.46 -1.09
C ASP A 107 -24.19 -8.26 -0.03
N LEU A 108 -22.90 -7.96 0.19
CA LEU A 108 -22.00 -8.63 1.13
C LEU A 108 -21.76 -10.12 0.83
N SER A 109 -22.12 -10.60 -0.37
CA SER A 109 -22.00 -12.01 -0.75
C SER A 109 -20.62 -12.36 -1.29
N GLU A 110 -19.80 -11.38 -1.63
CA GLU A 110 -18.52 -11.59 -2.30
C GLU A 110 -17.52 -10.48 -1.94
N ILE A 111 -16.27 -10.87 -1.79
CA ILE A 111 -15.14 -9.96 -1.68
C ILE A 111 -14.10 -10.26 -2.75
N MET A 112 -13.34 -9.24 -3.13
CA MET A 112 -12.20 -9.36 -4.02
C MET A 112 -11.02 -8.54 -3.51
N VAL A 113 -9.82 -9.08 -3.68
CA VAL A 113 -8.55 -8.40 -3.46
C VAL A 113 -7.78 -8.41 -4.77
N LEU A 114 -7.46 -7.21 -5.26
CA LEU A 114 -6.76 -7.02 -6.52
C LEU A 114 -5.38 -6.43 -6.26
N TYR A 115 -4.36 -6.97 -6.90
CA TYR A 115 -3.02 -6.38 -6.89
C TYR A 115 -2.26 -6.79 -8.15
N LYS A 116 -1.18 -6.05 -8.43
CA LYS A 116 -0.22 -6.39 -9.48
C LYS A 116 1.08 -6.83 -8.83
N GLU A 117 1.57 -8.00 -9.20
CA GLU A 117 2.85 -8.52 -8.72
C GLU A 117 4.03 -7.79 -9.38
N GLY A 118 5.21 -7.89 -8.76
CA GLY A 118 6.42 -7.20 -9.22
C GLY A 118 6.85 -7.57 -10.65
N ASP A 119 6.43 -8.74 -11.15
CA ASP A 119 6.71 -9.18 -12.51
C ASP A 119 5.70 -8.64 -13.55
N GLY A 120 4.66 -7.90 -13.11
CA GLY A 120 3.58 -7.36 -13.96
C GLY A 120 2.33 -8.25 -14.05
N THR A 121 2.28 -9.38 -13.36
CA THR A 121 1.08 -10.23 -13.31
C THR A 121 -0.03 -9.56 -12.51
N ASN A 122 -1.23 -9.48 -13.09
CA ASN A 122 -2.44 -8.99 -12.42
C ASN A 122 -3.12 -10.15 -11.71
N VAL A 123 -3.35 -9.98 -10.41
CA VAL A 123 -3.94 -11.00 -9.54
C VAL A 123 -5.27 -10.51 -9.00
N MET A 124 -6.26 -11.39 -9.05
CA MET A 124 -7.56 -11.25 -8.42
C MET A 124 -7.79 -12.46 -7.54
N LYS A 125 -7.76 -12.24 -6.23
CA LYS A 125 -8.25 -13.19 -5.24
C LYS A 125 -9.68 -12.81 -4.90
N TYR A 126 -10.54 -13.80 -4.72
CA TYR A 126 -11.94 -13.55 -4.38
C TYR A 126 -12.47 -14.63 -3.47
N ALA A 127 -13.48 -14.28 -2.69
CA ALA A 127 -14.22 -15.22 -1.85
C ALA A 127 -15.72 -14.94 -1.99
N LYS A 128 -16.50 -16.00 -2.19
CA LYS A 128 -17.96 -15.94 -2.35
C LYS A 128 -18.67 -16.72 -1.25
N ARG A 129 -19.72 -16.15 -0.66
CA ARG A 129 -20.56 -16.86 0.31
C ARG A 129 -21.27 -18.02 -0.37
N VAL A 130 -21.13 -19.20 0.20
CA VAL A 130 -21.83 -20.43 -0.16
C VAL A 130 -22.48 -21.03 1.09
N ASN A 131 -23.73 -21.50 0.95
CA ASN A 131 -24.49 -22.16 2.03
C ASN A 131 -24.51 -21.39 3.36
N GLY A 132 -24.94 -20.13 3.30
CA GLY A 132 -25.33 -19.35 4.47
C GLY A 132 -24.21 -18.69 5.26
N ASN A 133 -22.99 -19.26 5.34
CA ASN A 133 -21.87 -18.65 6.08
C ASN A 133 -20.46 -19.21 5.75
N LYS A 134 -20.29 -19.99 4.69
CA LYS A 134 -18.96 -20.44 4.26
C LYS A 134 -18.47 -19.60 3.10
N TRP A 135 -17.18 -19.34 3.05
CA TRP A 135 -16.54 -18.70 1.91
C TRP A 135 -15.96 -19.75 0.97
N ALA A 136 -16.23 -19.59 -0.31
CA ALA A 136 -15.58 -20.33 -1.38
C ALA A 136 -14.57 -19.38 -2.05
N GLU A 137 -13.30 -19.64 -1.78
CA GLU A 137 -12.18 -18.86 -2.31
C GLU A 137 -11.84 -19.26 -3.74
N GLY A 138 -11.27 -18.33 -4.48
CA GLY A 138 -10.70 -18.56 -5.79
C GLY A 138 -9.69 -17.48 -6.16
N GLU A 139 -8.92 -17.78 -7.20
CA GLU A 139 -7.89 -16.88 -7.70
C GLU A 139 -7.87 -16.88 -9.22
N LYS A 140 -7.59 -15.71 -9.79
CA LYS A 140 -7.34 -15.52 -11.20
C LYS A 140 -6.07 -14.70 -11.37
N ARG A 141 -5.13 -15.22 -12.13
CA ARG A 141 -3.87 -14.56 -12.49
C ARG A 141 -3.79 -14.40 -13.99
N ILE A 142 -3.50 -13.19 -14.46
CA ILE A 142 -3.30 -12.91 -15.89
C ILE A 142 -2.10 -11.99 -16.05
N LYS A 143 -1.21 -12.30 -17.00
CA LYS A 143 -0.07 -11.44 -17.30
C LYS A 143 -0.55 -10.10 -17.85
N GLY A 144 -0.18 -9.01 -17.18
CA GLY A 144 -0.45 -7.64 -17.62
C GLY A 144 0.80 -6.90 -18.07
N ALA A 145 0.69 -5.59 -18.18
CA ALA A 145 1.84 -4.72 -18.45
C ALA A 145 2.82 -4.69 -17.26
N PRO A 146 4.13 -4.49 -17.50
CA PRO A 146 5.09 -4.22 -16.43
C PRO A 146 4.68 -3.01 -15.59
N ILE A 147 5.03 -3.02 -14.31
CA ILE A 147 4.83 -1.85 -13.44
C ILE A 147 5.67 -0.70 -13.98
N LEU A 148 5.06 0.48 -14.16
CA LEU A 148 5.78 1.68 -14.62
C LEU A 148 6.97 2.01 -13.70
N ASP A 149 8.12 2.31 -14.31
CA ASP A 149 9.28 2.79 -13.59
C ASP A 149 9.08 4.26 -13.20
N ILE A 150 9.20 4.55 -11.91
CA ILE A 150 9.02 5.89 -11.35
C ILE A 150 9.95 6.93 -12.01
N ASN A 151 11.15 6.51 -12.45
CA ASN A 151 12.13 7.39 -13.08
C ASN A 151 11.73 7.82 -14.49
N THR A 152 10.81 7.08 -15.12
CA THR A 152 10.31 7.37 -16.48
C THR A 152 9.14 8.34 -16.46
N ILE A 153 8.54 8.61 -15.29
CA ILE A 153 7.39 9.49 -15.13
C ILE A 153 7.87 10.95 -15.04
N LYS A 154 7.39 11.78 -15.97
CA LYS A 154 7.72 13.21 -16.03
C LYS A 154 6.92 14.01 -15.00
N ASP A 155 7.56 15.03 -14.44
CA ASP A 155 6.92 16.06 -13.64
C ASP A 155 6.20 17.03 -14.58
N GLU A 156 4.87 17.05 -14.50
CA GLU A 156 4.01 18.03 -15.19
C GLU A 156 3.80 19.26 -14.31
#